data_AF-A0A937TH95-F1
#
_entry.id   AF-A0A937TH95-F1
#
_cell.length_a   1.000
_cell.length_b   1.000
_cell.length_c   1.000
_cell.angle_alpha   90.00
_cell.angle_beta   90.00
_cell.angle_gamma   90.00
#
_symmetry.space_group_name_H-M   'P 1'
#
loop_
_entity.id
_entity.type
_entity.pdbx_description
1 polymer ?
#
loop_
_entity_poly.entity_id
_entity_poly.type
_entity_poly.pdbx_seq_one_letter_code
_entity_poly.pdbx_strand_id
1 'polypeptide(L)' 'MYSTVIFDTLAYAKRLKEAGFTEKQAEVQAEVLAEIVNENLATKRDLKEMEMRLTIKLGAMIAVSIAIVATLVKLL' A
#
# COMPACT_ATOMS: atom_id res chain seq x y z
N MET A 1 -9.96 13.63 2.37
CA MET A 1 -9.57 13.69 0.95
C MET A 1 -8.24 12.96 0.81
N TYR A 2 -8.24 11.72 0.28
CA TYR A 2 -7.00 10.99 0.08
C TYR A 2 -6.29 11.59 -1.14
N SER A 3 -5.15 12.24 -0.92
CA SER A 3 -4.29 12.66 -2.04
C SER A 3 -3.74 11.38 -2.69
N THR A 4 -4.19 11.10 -3.91
CA THR A 4 -3.54 10.18 -4.83
C THR A 4 -2.15 10.74 -5.11
N VAL A 5 -1.11 9.94 -4.92
CA VAL A 5 0.22 10.33 -5.36
C VAL A 5 0.17 10.29 -6.89
N ILE A 6 -0.09 11.43 -7.52
CA ILE A 6 0.00 11.55 -8.98
C ILE A 6 1.48 11.72 -9.28
N PHE A 7 2.09 10.68 -9.81
CA PHE A 7 3.44 10.80 -10.35
C PHE A 7 3.36 11.62 -11.64
N ASP A 8 3.86 12.85 -11.59
CA ASP A 8 3.89 13.75 -12.74
C ASP A 8 5.08 13.39 -13.64
N THR A 9 4.82 12.51 -14.60
CA THR A 9 5.78 12.01 -15.59
C THR A 9 6.45 13.17 -16.35
N LEU A 10 5.71 14.24 -16.66
CA LEU A 10 6.21 15.38 -17.42
C LEU A 10 7.15 16.24 -16.58
N ALA A 11 6.75 16.57 -15.34
CA ALA A 11 7.60 17.33 -14.43
C ALA A 11 8.88 16.56 -14.09
N TYR A 12 8.80 15.24 -13.94
CA TYR A 12 9.95 14.38 -13.71
C TYR A 12 10.91 14.36 -14.91
N ALA A 13 10.41 14.14 -16.13
CA ALA A 13 11.23 14.18 -17.34
C ALA A 13 11.91 15.54 -17.55
N LYS A 14 11.20 16.66 -17.27
CA LYS A 14 11.80 18.01 -17.33
C LYS A 14 12.99 18.16 -16.39
N ARG A 15 12.85 17.70 -15.13
CA ARG A 15 13.95 17.73 -14.14
C ARG A 15 15.14 16.88 -14.57
N LEU A 16 14.90 15.72 -15.18
CA LEU A 16 15.99 14.90 -15.73
C LEU A 16 16.72 15.62 -16.87
N LYS A 17 15.99 16.29 -17.78
CA LYS A 17 16.61 17.10 -18.84
C LYS A 17 17.44 18.25 -18.26
N GLU A 18 16.93 18.96 -17.26
CA GLU A 18 17.67 20.01 -16.54
C GLU A 18 18.94 19.48 -15.84
N ALA A 19 18.92 18.22 -15.41
CA ALA A 19 20.08 17.52 -14.85
C ALA A 19 21.07 16.98 -15.91
N GLY A 20 20.83 17.24 -17.20
CA GLY A 20 21.73 16.87 -18.30
C GLY A 20 21.41 15.54 -19.00
N PHE A 21 20.27 14.90 -18.69
CA PHE A 21 19.81 13.74 -19.45
C PHE A 21 19.31 14.17 -20.83
N THR A 22 19.52 13.31 -21.83
CA THR A 22 18.87 13.50 -23.13
C THR A 22 17.36 13.35 -22.99
N GLU A 23 16.60 13.95 -23.92
CA GLU A 23 15.15 13.83 -23.95
C GLU A 23 14.68 12.38 -23.94
N LYS A 24 15.28 11.53 -24.78
CA LYS A 24 14.91 10.12 -24.85
C LYS A 24 15.16 9.38 -23.53
N GLN A 25 16.25 9.67 -22.83
CA GLN A 25 16.53 9.05 -21.53
C GLN A 25 15.56 9.53 -20.45
N ALA A 26 15.23 10.83 -20.46
CA ALA A 26 14.30 11.42 -19.51
C ALA A 26 12.89 10.85 -19.66
N GLU A 27 12.42 10.71 -20.90
CA GLU A 27 11.12 10.13 -21.22
C GLU A 27 11.03 8.66 -20.79
N VAL A 28 12.01 7.84 -21.18
CA VAL A 28 12.03 6.40 -20.83
C VAL A 28 12.07 6.19 -19.32
N GLN A 29 12.88 6.97 -18.58
CA GLN A 29 12.89 6.86 -17.13
C GLN A 29 11.57 7.28 -16.50
N ALA A 30 10.96 8.36 -17.00
CA ALA A 30 9.69 8.83 -16.48
C ALA A 30 8.57 7.80 -16.71
N GLU A 31 8.53 7.20 -17.90
CA GLU A 31 7.57 6.15 -18.27
C GLU A 31 7.72 4.91 -17.37
N VAL A 32 8.91 4.33 -17.29
CA VAL A 32 9.17 3.13 -16.46
C VAL A 32 8.90 3.39 -14.98
N LEU A 33 9.27 4.57 -14.46
CA LEU A 33 9.00 4.90 -13.07
C LEU A 33 7.49 5.11 -12.82
N ALA A 34 6.76 5.68 -13.77
CA ALA A 34 5.30 5.80 -13.68
C ALA A 34 4.62 4.42 -13.66
N GLU A 35 5.07 3.48 -14.48
CA GLU A 35 4.61 2.08 -14.46
C GLU A 35 4.85 1.44 -13.09
N ILE A 36 6.08 1.56 -12.54
CA ILE A 36 6.40 1.01 -11.22
C ILE A 36 5.50 1.59 -10.12
N VAL A 37 5.32 2.91 -10.10
CA VAL A 37 4.52 3.60 -9.09
C VAL A 37 3.03 3.24 -9.21
N ASN A 38 2.51 3.09 -10.43
CA ASN A 38 1.09 2.81 -10.65
C ASN A 38 0.72 1.34 -10.49
N GLU A 39 1.60 0.41 -10.88
CA GLU A 39 1.27 -1.02 -10.91
C GLU A 39 1.74 -1.80 -9.68
N ASN A 40 2.82 -1.38 -9.02
CA ASN A 40 3.49 -2.22 -8.01
C ASN A 40 3.32 -1.73 -6.56
N LEU A 41 2.64 -0.60 -6.33
CA LEU A 41 2.46 -0.06 -4.98
C LEU A 41 1.08 -0.39 -4.41
N ALA A 42 1.06 -0.98 -3.22
CA ALA A 42 -0.16 -1.14 -2.45
C ALA A 42 -0.82 0.23 -2.20
N THR A 43 -2.08 0.35 -2.55
CA THR A 43 -2.83 1.58 -2.36
C THR A 43 -3.18 1.77 -0.88
N LYS A 44 -3.51 3.01 -0.48
CA LYS A 44 -4.03 3.29 0.86
C LYS A 44 -5.29 2.47 1.17
N ARG A 45 -6.07 2.13 0.14
CA ARG A 45 -7.24 1.28 0.26
C ARG A 45 -6.84 -0.15 0.59
N ASP A 46 -5.88 -0.72 -0.14
CA ASP A 46 -5.39 -2.08 0.09
C ASP A 46 -4.88 -2.24 1.53
N LEU A 47 -4.12 -1.25 2.01
CA LEU A 47 -3.63 -1.23 3.39
C LEU A 47 -4.77 -1.17 4.42
N LYS A 48 -5.79 -0.32 4.19
CA LYS A 48 -6.96 -0.22 5.07
C LYS A 48 -7.79 -1.50 5.09
N GLU A 49 -7.97 -2.14 3.93
CA GLU A 49 -8.66 -3.42 3.83
C GLU A 49 -7.88 -4.52 4.56
N MET A 50 -6.55 -4.53 4.43
CA MET A 50 -5.68 -5.45 5.17
C MET A 50 -5.75 -5.21 6.69
N GLU A 51 -5.68 -3.95 7.15
CA GLU A 51 -5.81 -3.57 8.56
C GLU A 51 -7.14 -4.05 9.16
N MET A 52 -8.25 -3.82 8.43
CA MET A 52 -9.57 -4.28 8.84
C MET A 52 -9.64 -5.81 8.94
N ARG A 53 -9.11 -6.52 7.94
CA ARG A 53 -9.07 -7.99 7.95
C ARG A 53 -8.26 -8.53 9.12
N LEU A 54 -7.11 -7.90 9.43
CA LEU A 54 -6.28 -8.27 10.56
C LEU A 54 -7.02 -8.02 11.88
N THR A 55 -7.61 -6.84 12.05
CA THR A 55 -8.38 -6.48 13.25
C THR A 55 -9.51 -7.47 13.51
N ILE A 56 -10.28 -7.83 12.48
CA ILE A 56 -11.37 -8.81 12.60
C ILE A 56 -10.83 -10.19 12.97
N LYS A 57 -9.78 -10.68 12.30
CA LYS A 57 -9.20 -12.00 12.58
C LYS A 57 -8.64 -12.09 13.99
N LEU A 58 -7.90 -11.07 14.43
CA LEU A 58 -7.32 -11.02 15.78
C LEU A 58 -8.43 -10.96 16.84
N GLY A 59 -9.43 -10.09 16.64
CA GLY A 59 -10.58 -10.00 17.54
C GLY A 59 -11.34 -11.32 17.64
N ALA A 60 -11.57 -11.99 16.51
CA ALA A 60 -12.22 -13.30 16.49
C ALA A 60 -11.40 -14.38 17.22
N MET A 61 -10.08 -14.44 17.00
CA MET A 61 -9.21 -15.39 17.69
C MET A 61 -9.20 -15.17 19.21
N ILE A 62 -9.17 -13.91 19.66
CA ILE A 62 -9.25 -13.57 21.09
C ILE A 62 -10.60 -14.00 21.65
N ALA A 63 -11.71 -13.67 20.99
CA ALA A 63 -13.05 -14.04 21.45
C ALA A 63 -13.22 -15.56 21.57
N VAL A 64 -12.75 -16.33 20.57
CA VAL A 64 -12.76 -17.79 20.60
C VAL A 64 -11.92 -18.31 21.77
N SER A 65 -10.71 -17.77 21.96
CA SER A 65 -9.83 -18.20 23.06
C SER A 65 -10.45 -17.94 24.43
N ILE A 66 -11.07 -16.77 24.63
CA ILE A 66 -11.78 -16.43 25.88
C ILE A 66 -12.97 -17.38 26.10
N ALA A 67 -13.74 -17.67 25.05
CA ALA A 67 -14.87 -18.59 25.15
C ALA A 67 -14.43 -19.99 25.57
N ILE A 68 -13.34 -20.50 24.99
CA ILE A 68 -12.76 -21.81 25.35
C ILE A 68 -12.27 -21.81 26.81
N VAL A 69 -11.56 -20.77 27.25
CA VAL A 69 -11.09 -20.70 28.64
C VAL A 69 -12.27 -20.61 29.62
N ALA A 70 -13.29 -19.82 29.30
CA ALA A 70 -14.48 -19.68 30.16
C ALA A 70 -15.29 -20.99 30.29
N THR A 71 -15.38 -21.79 29.23
CA THR A 71 -16.03 -23.10 29.31
C THR A 71 -15.21 -24.09 30.12
N LEU A 72 -13.88 -24.11 29.96
CA LEU A 72 -13.00 -24.97 30.76
C LEU A 72 -13.05 -24.64 32.26
N VAL A 73 -13.04 -23.36 32.63
CA VAL A 73 -13.12 -22.93 34.04
C VAL A 73 -14.44 -23.33 34.70
N LYS A 74 -15.56 -23.37 33.95
CA LYS A 74 -16.86 -23.83 34.48
C LYS A 74 -16.97 -25.35 34.65
N LEU A 75 -16.10 -26.11 33.98
CA LEU A 75 -16.10 -27.59 33.99
C LEU A 75 -15.15 -28.18 35.04
N LEU A 76 -14.21 -27.38 35.56
CA LEU A 76 -13.32 -27.72 36.67
C LEU A 76 -13.94 -27.32 38.01
#